data_AF-A0A7S4L500-F1
#
_entry.id   AF-A0A7S4L500-F1
#
_cell.length_a   1.000
_cell.length_b   1.000
_cell.length_c   1.000
_cell.angle_alpha   90.00
_cell.angle_beta   90.00
_cell.angle_gamma   90.00
#
_symmetry.space_group_name_H-M   'P 1'
#
loop_
_entity.id
_entity.type
_entity.pdbx_description
1 polymer ?
#
loop_
_entity_poly.entity_id
_entity_poly.type
_entity_poly.pdbx_seq_one_letter_code
_entity_poly.pdbx_strand_id
1 'polypeptide(L)'
;RRWLMEWYGQSLFGEIVKSEKFPKILERRRRGNPKHLAEVMENCSVGRLSSAWNLFENSGAPILYLYGERDTKFAALADKLRARSGSHVLVHAIQGCSHAIVEEQPDATAREIVRFLSTDSLPTTVGSSDCDNLMIASVQVRRMDVKLKDPLQLSRGDAMTLRKGFLIECISMGGHVGVGECTPLPGFHEQTYEEVERQILDACKCLCGRIVPRAIANFDGSFTRWLFGEISDVEKFAQWHFDVSQVGRQLPAESISPVVLAALEMALVQLVSHALERPLCRVLSPPSSGHSKLRSFVSLNGLMTRGEVELPRSCSSRVVKVKVGGKEDVKKEAEELRDLVKKAKEEGWKLRLDANRCWDLEQAVQFVSSIGFDNLSVIEYIEEPLTDFRQLPRFFQQTGLSYALDESLLDDSWEELAQDAGLAALVLKPTLLGGLERCCQLKLRAREGVKAVLSSAFESGLAHCFYGIAAGVLLDVEEAHAHGLSTFERLETDSLTVPMSQTMWNGRIDIFKCEQELFSIKGNLKKFDLISD
;
A
#
# COMPACT_ATOMS: atom_id res chain seq x y z
N ARG A 1 -0.16 -10.92 -40.03
CA ARG A 1 -0.37 -9.65 -40.77
C ARG A 1 -1.60 -9.71 -41.67
N ARG A 2 -1.68 -10.63 -42.64
CA ARG A 2 -2.85 -10.80 -43.52
C ARG A 2 -4.17 -10.89 -42.75
N TRP A 3 -4.24 -11.81 -41.78
CA TRP A 3 -5.39 -11.96 -40.89
C TRP A 3 -5.78 -10.66 -40.16
N LEU A 4 -4.82 -9.88 -39.66
CA LEU A 4 -5.13 -8.60 -39.00
C LEU A 4 -5.72 -7.57 -39.96
N MET A 5 -5.25 -7.53 -41.21
CA MET A 5 -5.81 -6.66 -42.24
C MET A 5 -7.25 -7.05 -42.58
N GLU A 6 -7.51 -8.35 -42.71
CA GLU A 6 -8.86 -8.88 -42.93
C GLU A 6 -9.77 -8.62 -41.73
N TRP A 7 -9.26 -8.80 -40.51
CA TRP A 7 -9.99 -8.57 -39.27
C TRP A 7 -10.43 -7.12 -39.13
N TYR A 8 -9.49 -6.17 -39.22
CA TYR A 8 -9.80 -4.74 -39.12
C TYR A 8 -10.50 -4.18 -40.36
N GLY A 9 -10.52 -4.92 -41.47
CA GLY A 9 -11.29 -4.58 -42.67
C GLY A 9 -12.78 -4.91 -42.55
N GLN A 10 -13.22 -5.56 -41.47
CA GLN A 10 -14.64 -5.78 -41.23
C GLN A 10 -15.37 -4.47 -40.98
N SER A 11 -16.63 -4.40 -41.42
CA SER A 11 -17.48 -3.20 -41.31
C SER A 11 -17.62 -2.67 -39.87
N LEU A 12 -17.53 -3.55 -38.88
CA LEU A 12 -17.56 -3.22 -37.45
C LEU A 12 -16.50 -2.18 -37.07
N PHE A 13 -15.31 -2.23 -37.67
CA PHE A 13 -14.21 -1.31 -37.36
C PHE A 13 -14.25 -0.01 -38.18
N GLY A 14 -15.29 0.18 -38.99
CA GLY A 14 -15.49 1.37 -39.81
C GLY A 14 -14.26 1.73 -40.62
N GLU A 15 -13.75 2.95 -40.43
CA GLU A 15 -12.61 3.48 -41.18
C GLU A 15 -11.29 3.41 -40.40
N ILE A 16 -11.18 2.59 -39.34
CA ILE A 16 -9.95 2.51 -38.54
C ILE A 16 -8.72 2.21 -39.40
N VAL A 17 -8.89 1.41 -40.46
CA VAL A 17 -7.82 1.05 -41.41
C VAL A 17 -7.24 2.25 -42.17
N LYS A 18 -8.02 3.35 -42.27
CA LYS A 18 -7.61 4.62 -42.88
C LYS A 18 -7.01 5.59 -41.86
N SER A 19 -7.05 5.26 -40.56
CA SER A 19 -6.49 6.10 -39.50
C SER A 19 -4.96 6.11 -39.55
N GLU A 20 -4.36 7.28 -39.30
CA GLU A 20 -2.92 7.42 -39.09
C GLU A 20 -2.38 6.57 -37.93
N LYS A 21 -3.25 6.18 -36.99
CA LYS A 21 -2.92 5.31 -35.86
C LYS A 21 -2.79 3.83 -36.26
N PHE A 22 -3.40 3.43 -37.38
CA PHE A 22 -3.54 2.01 -37.76
C PHE A 22 -2.22 1.24 -37.91
N PRO A 23 -1.15 1.81 -38.51
CA PRO A 23 0.15 1.13 -38.57
C PRO A 23 0.70 0.78 -37.18
N LYS A 24 0.53 1.66 -36.19
CA LYS A 24 0.96 1.42 -34.80
C LYS A 24 0.12 0.32 -34.13
N ILE A 25 -1.20 0.32 -34.39
CA ILE A 25 -2.09 -0.74 -33.89
C ILE A 25 -1.64 -2.10 -34.45
N LEU A 26 -1.42 -2.20 -35.76
CA LEU A 26 -0.94 -3.43 -36.40
C LEU A 26 0.36 -3.92 -35.80
N GLU A 27 1.35 -3.04 -35.60
CA GLU A 27 2.65 -3.42 -35.05
C GLU A 27 2.52 -3.92 -33.61
N ARG A 28 1.73 -3.26 -32.77
CA ARG A 28 1.45 -3.72 -31.40
C ARG A 28 0.79 -5.11 -31.41
N ARG A 29 -0.21 -5.34 -32.26
CA ARG A 29 -0.92 -6.64 -32.36
C ARG A 29 -0.01 -7.75 -32.87
N ARG A 30 0.97 -7.44 -33.72
CA ARG A 30 1.96 -8.42 -34.23
C ARG A 30 2.91 -8.95 -33.17
N ARG A 31 3.09 -8.24 -32.05
CA ARG A 31 3.93 -8.69 -30.93
C ARG A 31 3.26 -9.78 -30.08
N GLY A 32 1.95 -9.98 -30.24
CA GLY A 32 1.22 -11.01 -29.50
C GLY A 32 1.55 -12.43 -29.98
N ASN A 33 1.47 -13.40 -29.08
CA ASN A 33 1.59 -14.82 -29.42
C ASN A 33 0.31 -15.29 -30.14
N PRO A 34 0.38 -15.74 -31.42
CA PRO A 34 -0.80 -16.12 -32.19
C PRO A 34 -1.62 -17.26 -31.58
N LYS A 35 -0.97 -18.21 -30.90
CA LYS A 35 -1.66 -19.35 -30.28
C LYS A 35 -2.52 -18.91 -29.11
N HIS A 36 -1.96 -18.10 -28.20
CA HIS A 36 -2.72 -17.54 -27.09
C HIS A 36 -3.85 -16.62 -27.56
N LEU A 37 -3.61 -15.82 -28.60
CA LEU A 37 -4.67 -14.98 -29.18
C LEU A 37 -5.81 -15.82 -29.75
N ALA A 38 -5.50 -16.93 -30.44
CA ALA A 38 -6.53 -17.84 -30.93
C ALA A 38 -7.32 -18.48 -29.78
N GLU A 39 -6.64 -18.96 -28.74
CA GLU A 39 -7.28 -19.52 -27.54
C GLU A 39 -8.22 -18.51 -26.86
N VAL A 40 -7.80 -17.24 -26.73
CA VAL A 40 -8.65 -16.17 -26.19
C VAL A 40 -9.86 -15.93 -27.09
N MET A 41 -9.67 -15.81 -28.41
CA MET A 41 -10.78 -15.57 -29.34
C MET A 41 -11.79 -16.71 -29.36
N GLU A 42 -11.32 -17.95 -29.25
CA GLU A 42 -12.18 -19.13 -29.23
C GLU A 42 -13.01 -19.20 -27.94
N ASN A 43 -12.36 -19.01 -26.79
CA ASN A 43 -12.99 -19.12 -25.48
C ASN A 43 -13.84 -17.90 -25.11
N CYS A 44 -13.51 -16.71 -25.61
CA CYS A 44 -14.30 -15.50 -25.46
C CYS A 44 -15.29 -15.28 -26.63
N SER A 45 -15.48 -16.28 -27.50
CA SER A 45 -16.45 -16.16 -28.59
C SER A 45 -17.88 -16.11 -28.07
N VAL A 46 -18.71 -15.30 -28.71
CA VAL A 46 -20.15 -15.18 -28.38
C VAL A 46 -20.93 -16.49 -28.52
N GLY A 47 -20.39 -17.49 -29.22
CA GLY A 47 -20.98 -18.82 -29.32
C GLY A 47 -20.69 -19.73 -28.12
N ARG A 48 -19.69 -19.39 -27.29
CA ARG A 48 -19.33 -20.13 -26.07
C ARG A 48 -19.74 -19.41 -24.79
N LEU A 49 -19.75 -18.09 -24.80
CA LEU A 49 -20.09 -17.29 -23.63
C LEU A 49 -21.58 -17.45 -23.29
N SER A 50 -21.85 -17.66 -22.00
CA SER A 50 -23.21 -17.62 -21.48
C SER A 50 -23.77 -16.20 -21.54
N SER A 51 -25.09 -16.10 -21.64
CA SER A 51 -25.79 -14.82 -21.62
C SER A 51 -25.58 -14.09 -20.29
N ALA A 52 -25.06 -12.86 -20.36
CA ALA A 52 -24.89 -12.00 -19.20
C ALA A 52 -26.10 -11.09 -18.91
N TRP A 53 -27.22 -11.20 -19.65
CA TRP A 53 -28.39 -10.31 -19.48
C TRP A 53 -28.92 -10.28 -18.03
N ASN A 54 -28.98 -11.43 -17.37
CA ASN A 54 -29.41 -11.52 -15.98
C ASN A 54 -28.50 -10.74 -15.01
N LEU A 55 -27.21 -10.56 -15.33
CA LEU A 55 -26.30 -9.76 -14.51
C LEU A 55 -26.64 -8.27 -14.63
N PHE A 56 -26.93 -7.78 -15.83
CA PHE A 56 -27.33 -6.37 -16.02
C PHE A 56 -28.69 -6.07 -15.38
N GLU A 57 -29.61 -7.02 -15.37
CA GLU A 57 -30.94 -6.87 -14.79
C GLU A 57 -30.92 -6.92 -13.25
N ASN A 58 -30.06 -7.76 -12.65
CA ASN A 58 -30.11 -8.06 -11.21
C ASN A 58 -28.90 -7.59 -10.39
N SER A 59 -27.83 -7.05 -10.99
CA SER A 59 -26.57 -6.82 -10.27
C SER A 59 -26.63 -5.76 -9.17
N GLY A 60 -27.59 -4.82 -9.19
CA GLY A 60 -27.69 -3.68 -8.25
C GLY A 60 -26.51 -2.69 -8.34
N ALA A 61 -25.34 -3.18 -8.77
CA ALA A 61 -24.14 -2.44 -9.04
C ALA A 61 -24.33 -1.54 -10.26
N PRO A 62 -23.80 -0.31 -10.22
CA PRO A 62 -23.80 0.56 -11.38
C PRO A 62 -22.90 0.04 -12.49
N ILE A 63 -23.36 0.22 -13.74
CA ILE A 63 -22.67 -0.28 -14.93
C ILE A 63 -22.56 0.86 -15.93
N LEU A 64 -21.35 1.11 -16.43
CA LEU A 64 -21.12 1.97 -17.60
C LEU A 64 -20.97 1.12 -18.86
N TYR A 65 -21.85 1.34 -19.83
CA TYR A 65 -21.75 0.77 -21.16
C TYR A 65 -21.35 1.85 -22.17
N LEU A 66 -20.16 1.71 -22.74
CA LEU A 66 -19.64 2.61 -23.77
C LEU A 66 -19.64 1.90 -25.13
N TYR A 67 -20.05 2.63 -26.16
CA TYR A 67 -20.00 2.17 -27.56
C TYR A 67 -19.65 3.33 -28.49
N GLY A 68 -19.16 3.03 -29.69
CA GLY A 68 -18.91 4.09 -30.68
C GLY A 68 -20.19 4.51 -31.38
N GLU A 69 -20.37 5.80 -31.59
CA GLU A 69 -21.55 6.38 -32.26
C GLU A 69 -21.88 5.71 -33.60
N ARG A 70 -20.86 5.27 -34.34
CA ARG A 70 -21.02 4.63 -35.67
C ARG A 70 -21.19 3.11 -35.59
N ASP A 71 -21.11 2.52 -34.40
CA ASP A 71 -21.31 1.08 -34.18
C ASP A 71 -22.80 0.77 -33.98
N THR A 72 -23.50 0.54 -35.08
CA THR A 72 -24.95 0.28 -35.09
C THR A 72 -25.34 -0.98 -34.32
N LYS A 73 -24.47 -1.98 -34.27
CA LYS A 73 -24.72 -3.24 -33.55
C LYS A 73 -24.73 -2.99 -32.04
N PHE A 74 -23.70 -2.31 -31.54
CA PHE A 74 -23.57 -2.04 -30.10
C PHE A 74 -24.48 -0.90 -29.64
N ALA A 75 -24.88 0.02 -30.54
CA ALA A 75 -25.96 0.99 -30.30
C ALA A 75 -27.31 0.29 -30.04
N ALA A 76 -27.69 -0.69 -30.89
CA ALA A 76 -28.92 -1.44 -30.69
C ALA A 76 -28.92 -2.29 -29.41
N LEU A 77 -27.75 -2.75 -28.96
CA LEU A 77 -27.59 -3.41 -27.65
C LEU A 77 -27.75 -2.40 -26.50
N ALA A 78 -27.20 -1.19 -26.66
CA ALA A 78 -27.37 -0.09 -25.72
C ALA A 78 -28.86 0.25 -25.49
N ASP A 79 -29.66 0.29 -26.55
CA ASP A 79 -31.11 0.52 -26.44
C ASP A 79 -31.83 -0.61 -25.70
N LYS A 80 -31.43 -1.86 -25.96
CA LYS A 80 -31.96 -3.02 -25.22
C LYS A 80 -31.57 -2.99 -23.74
N LEU A 81 -30.35 -2.58 -23.41
CA LEU A 81 -29.90 -2.40 -22.02
C LEU A 81 -30.72 -1.33 -21.32
N ARG A 82 -30.93 -0.16 -21.95
CA ARG A 82 -31.78 0.90 -21.39
C ARG A 82 -33.23 0.46 -21.15
N ALA A 83 -33.75 -0.40 -22.02
CA ALA A 83 -35.13 -0.88 -21.92
C ALA A 83 -35.32 -2.00 -20.87
N ARG A 84 -34.25 -2.75 -20.55
CA ARG A 84 -34.31 -3.94 -19.68
C ARG A 84 -33.71 -3.72 -18.29
N SER A 85 -32.84 -2.72 -18.14
CA SER A 85 -32.15 -2.43 -16.89
C SER A 85 -32.63 -1.11 -16.29
N GLY A 86 -32.52 -1.00 -14.96
CA GLY A 86 -32.87 0.21 -14.21
C GLY A 86 -31.86 1.34 -14.39
N SER A 87 -32.04 2.42 -13.61
CA SER A 87 -31.17 3.61 -13.62
C SER A 87 -29.71 3.36 -13.23
N HIS A 88 -29.38 2.14 -12.79
CA HIS A 88 -28.02 1.71 -12.48
C HIS A 88 -27.16 1.45 -13.73
N VAL A 89 -27.75 1.30 -14.93
CA VAL A 89 -27.00 1.13 -16.18
C VAL A 89 -26.93 2.44 -16.96
N LEU A 90 -25.74 3.03 -17.01
CA LEU A 90 -25.44 4.23 -17.76
C LEU A 90 -24.88 3.87 -19.13
N VAL A 91 -25.49 4.43 -20.19
CA VAL A 91 -25.17 4.08 -21.57
C VAL A 91 -24.76 5.35 -22.32
N HIS A 92 -23.54 5.37 -22.87
CA HIS A 92 -23.01 6.54 -23.57
C HIS A 92 -22.31 6.16 -24.88
N ALA A 93 -22.66 6.88 -25.95
CA ALA A 93 -22.00 6.82 -27.25
C ALA A 93 -20.77 7.74 -27.29
N ILE A 94 -19.61 7.18 -27.58
CA ILE A 94 -18.39 7.95 -27.88
C ILE A 94 -18.48 8.47 -29.32
N GLN A 95 -18.44 9.78 -29.46
CA GLN A 95 -18.66 10.48 -30.73
C GLN A 95 -17.51 10.24 -31.72
N GLY A 96 -17.85 10.13 -33.01
CA GLY A 96 -16.86 10.10 -34.08
C GLY A 96 -15.99 8.84 -34.14
N CYS A 97 -16.42 7.73 -33.54
CA CYS A 97 -15.74 6.44 -33.66
C CYS A 97 -16.69 5.27 -33.91
N SER A 98 -16.10 4.17 -34.39
CA SER A 98 -16.77 2.89 -34.62
C SER A 98 -16.50 1.96 -33.43
N HIS A 99 -16.28 0.66 -33.65
CA HIS A 99 -16.17 -0.31 -32.57
C HIS A 99 -14.96 -0.13 -31.63
N ALA A 100 -13.84 0.41 -32.10
CA ALA A 100 -12.59 0.43 -31.34
C ALA A 100 -12.42 1.75 -30.57
N ILE A 101 -13.38 2.07 -29.70
CA ILE A 101 -13.47 3.37 -29.00
C ILE A 101 -12.18 3.80 -28.30
N VAL A 102 -11.43 2.85 -27.70
CA VAL A 102 -10.17 3.11 -27.01
C VAL A 102 -9.04 3.51 -27.97
N GLU A 103 -9.05 2.96 -29.20
CA GLU A 103 -8.01 3.25 -30.20
C GLU A 103 -8.36 4.54 -30.98
N GLU A 104 -9.62 4.68 -31.33
CA GLU A 104 -10.14 5.79 -32.13
C GLU A 104 -10.21 7.08 -31.29
N GLN A 105 -10.81 7.01 -30.09
CA GLN A 105 -11.13 8.14 -29.20
C GLN A 105 -10.70 7.87 -27.74
N PRO A 106 -9.38 7.71 -27.47
CA PRO A 106 -8.87 7.36 -26.14
C PRO A 106 -9.26 8.38 -25.06
N ASP A 107 -9.11 9.67 -25.33
CA ASP A 107 -9.37 10.71 -24.33
C ASP A 107 -10.86 10.84 -24.00
N ALA A 108 -11.73 10.73 -24.99
CA ALA A 108 -13.18 10.76 -24.78
C ALA A 108 -13.64 9.54 -23.98
N THR A 109 -13.13 8.35 -24.32
CA THR A 109 -13.41 7.12 -23.59
C THR A 109 -12.94 7.21 -22.14
N ALA A 110 -11.70 7.69 -21.92
CA ALA A 110 -11.14 7.86 -20.58
C ALA A 110 -11.94 8.87 -19.73
N ARG A 111 -12.34 10.00 -20.30
CA ARG A 111 -13.17 10.99 -19.60
C ARG A 111 -14.49 10.41 -19.09
N GLU A 112 -15.16 9.58 -19.89
CA GLU A 112 -16.43 8.97 -19.48
C GLU A 112 -16.24 7.92 -18.38
N ILE A 113 -15.16 7.15 -18.44
CA ILE A 113 -14.79 6.22 -17.37
C ILE A 113 -14.51 7.00 -16.07
N VAL A 114 -13.69 8.05 -16.14
CA VAL A 114 -13.39 8.90 -14.96
C VAL A 114 -14.67 9.50 -14.40
N ARG A 115 -15.52 10.08 -15.26
CA ARG A 115 -16.80 10.67 -14.86
C ARG A 115 -17.67 9.67 -14.09
N PHE A 116 -17.82 8.47 -14.63
CA PHE A 116 -18.58 7.39 -14.01
C PHE A 116 -18.02 6.97 -12.64
N LEU A 117 -16.68 6.91 -12.52
CA LEU A 117 -16.00 6.54 -11.28
C LEU A 117 -15.94 7.68 -10.24
N SER A 118 -16.22 8.92 -10.67
CA SER A 118 -16.23 10.13 -9.83
C SER A 118 -17.62 10.59 -9.42
N THR A 119 -18.69 10.10 -10.04
CA THR A 119 -20.06 10.43 -9.63
C THR A 119 -20.42 9.72 -8.32
N ASP A 120 -20.64 10.50 -7.25
CA ASP A 120 -21.24 10.04 -5.98
C ASP A 120 -22.69 9.51 -6.13
N SER A 121 -23.28 9.64 -7.32
CA SER A 121 -24.66 9.31 -7.64
C SER A 121 -24.88 7.86 -8.12
N LEU A 122 -23.97 6.95 -7.77
CA LEU A 122 -24.28 5.54 -7.85
C LEU A 122 -25.36 5.26 -6.78
N PRO A 123 -26.55 4.76 -7.13
CA PRO A 123 -27.55 4.45 -6.12
C PRO A 123 -26.97 3.36 -5.23
N THR A 124 -26.49 3.75 -4.05
CA THR A 124 -26.25 2.86 -2.94
C THR A 124 -27.62 2.32 -2.53
N THR A 125 -28.08 1.27 -3.20
CA THR A 125 -29.21 0.47 -2.73
C THR A 125 -28.72 -0.44 -1.61
N VAL A 126 -28.36 0.15 -0.47
CA VAL A 126 -28.47 -0.43 0.88
C VAL A 126 -28.69 0.75 1.82
N GLY A 127 -29.71 0.63 2.67
CA GLY A 127 -30.31 1.72 3.45
C GLY A 127 -29.31 2.60 4.19
N SER A 128 -29.37 3.89 3.90
CA SER A 128 -28.66 4.95 4.62
C SER A 128 -29.35 5.30 5.96
N SER A 129 -29.69 4.31 6.80
CA SER A 129 -30.33 4.63 8.08
C SER A 129 -30.10 3.67 9.27
N ASP A 130 -29.38 2.55 9.15
CA ASP A 130 -29.23 1.60 10.28
C ASP A 130 -27.78 1.44 10.82
N CYS A 131 -26.77 2.10 10.21
CA CYS A 131 -25.35 1.97 10.61
C CYS A 131 -24.83 3.15 11.43
N ASP A 132 -25.65 3.71 12.33
CA ASP A 132 -25.25 4.93 13.06
C ASP A 132 -24.16 4.68 14.10
N ASN A 133 -23.95 3.43 14.54
CA ASN A 133 -22.87 3.09 15.46
C ASN A 133 -22.15 1.80 15.04
N LEU A 134 -20.93 1.93 14.49
CA LEU A 134 -20.04 0.79 14.20
C LEU A 134 -19.50 0.22 15.52
N MET A 135 -20.32 -0.55 16.22
CA MET A 135 -19.99 -1.11 17.53
C MET A 135 -19.21 -2.42 17.40
N ILE A 136 -18.12 -2.55 18.16
CA ILE A 136 -17.29 -3.76 18.22
C ILE A 136 -18.02 -4.83 19.05
N ALA A 137 -18.32 -5.96 18.42
CA ALA A 137 -18.95 -7.12 19.06
C ALA A 137 -17.94 -8.04 19.73
N SER A 138 -16.80 -8.26 19.08
CA SER A 138 -15.73 -9.09 19.64
C SER A 138 -14.40 -8.73 19.00
N VAL A 139 -13.32 -8.92 19.75
CA VAL A 139 -11.95 -8.89 19.23
C VAL A 139 -11.33 -10.26 19.45
N GLN A 140 -10.80 -10.87 18.39
CA GLN A 140 -10.14 -12.18 18.44
C GLN A 140 -8.66 -12.01 18.10
N VAL A 141 -7.81 -12.82 18.73
CA VAL A 141 -6.36 -12.79 18.51
C VAL A 141 -5.90 -14.15 18.02
N ARG A 142 -5.09 -14.17 16.96
CA ARG A 142 -4.51 -15.40 16.41
C ARG A 142 -3.00 -15.28 16.35
N ARG A 143 -2.28 -16.35 16.67
CA ARG A 143 -0.82 -16.41 16.47
C ARG A 143 -0.50 -16.59 14.99
N MET A 144 0.48 -15.85 14.52
CA MET A 144 0.91 -15.87 13.13
C MET A 144 2.42 -16.01 13.05
N ASP A 145 2.87 -17.07 12.38
CA ASP A 145 4.28 -17.31 12.10
C ASP A 145 4.51 -17.29 10.58
N VAL A 146 5.44 -16.44 10.15
CA VAL A 146 5.83 -16.32 8.74
C VAL A 146 7.29 -16.74 8.57
N LYS A 147 7.56 -17.70 7.68
CA LYS A 147 8.91 -18.18 7.39
C LYS A 147 9.66 -17.20 6.50
N LEU A 148 10.95 -17.04 6.78
CA LEU A 148 11.87 -16.27 5.95
C LEU A 148 12.64 -17.21 5.02
N LYS A 149 12.87 -16.77 3.77
CA LYS A 149 13.66 -17.53 2.78
C LYS A 149 15.09 -17.74 3.24
N ASP A 150 15.67 -16.69 3.83
CA ASP A 150 17.01 -16.67 4.39
C ASP A 150 16.93 -16.20 5.86
N PRO A 151 17.79 -16.72 6.76
CA PRO A 151 17.84 -16.22 8.13
C PRO A 151 18.14 -14.71 8.18
N LEU A 152 17.29 -13.95 8.86
CA LEU A 152 17.48 -12.53 9.10
C LEU A 152 18.40 -12.33 10.30
N GLN A 153 19.64 -11.92 10.03
CA GLN A 153 20.59 -11.51 11.07
C GLN A 153 20.35 -10.05 11.46
N LEU A 154 19.93 -9.83 12.70
CA LEU A 154 19.82 -8.50 13.29
C LEU A 154 21.17 -8.06 13.88
N SER A 155 21.27 -6.79 14.29
CA SER A 155 22.49 -6.21 14.87
C SER A 155 22.96 -6.94 16.14
N ARG A 156 22.05 -7.62 16.84
CA ARG A 156 22.32 -8.45 18.03
C ARG A 156 21.39 -9.68 18.02
N GLY A 157 21.84 -10.77 18.62
CA GLY A 157 21.08 -12.02 18.76
C GLY A 157 21.25 -13.01 17.62
N ASP A 158 20.59 -14.17 17.75
CA ASP A 158 20.63 -15.24 16.75
C ASP A 158 19.85 -14.86 15.49
N ALA A 159 20.29 -15.40 14.34
CA ALA A 159 19.60 -15.21 13.08
C ALA A 159 18.17 -15.78 13.14
N MET A 160 17.18 -14.96 12.80
CA MET A 160 15.77 -15.34 12.84
C MET A 160 15.37 -16.02 11.53
N THR A 161 14.71 -17.17 11.60
CA THR A 161 14.13 -17.85 10.43
C THR A 161 12.61 -17.70 10.34
N LEU A 162 11.99 -17.20 11.43
CA LEU A 162 10.56 -17.02 11.57
C LEU A 162 10.26 -15.61 12.08
N ARG A 163 9.30 -14.95 11.46
CA ARG A 163 8.65 -13.74 11.98
C ARG A 163 7.40 -14.16 12.71
N LYS A 164 7.49 -14.15 14.04
CA LYS A 164 6.36 -14.41 14.94
C LYS A 164 5.59 -13.12 15.17
N GLY A 165 4.27 -13.22 15.21
CA GLY A 165 3.38 -12.12 15.46
C GLY A 165 1.95 -12.56 15.75
N PHE A 166 1.05 -11.61 15.68
CA PHE A 166 -0.36 -11.80 15.99
C PHE A 166 -1.23 -11.14 14.92
N LEU A 167 -2.38 -11.74 14.65
CA LEU A 167 -3.47 -11.13 13.91
C LEU A 167 -4.57 -10.72 14.90
N ILE A 168 -4.98 -9.45 14.84
CA ILE A 168 -6.07 -8.89 15.65
C ILE A 168 -7.30 -8.74 14.75
N GLU A 169 -8.33 -9.53 15.00
CA GLU A 169 -9.58 -9.56 14.25
C GLU A 169 -10.65 -8.81 15.04
N CYS A 170 -11.01 -7.60 14.59
CA CYS A 170 -12.13 -6.83 15.14
C CYS A 170 -13.41 -7.15 14.38
N ILE A 171 -14.47 -7.56 15.08
CA ILE A 171 -15.76 -7.92 14.49
C ILE A 171 -16.81 -6.95 15.04
N SER A 172 -17.60 -6.35 14.16
CA SER A 172 -18.71 -5.47 14.54
C SER A 172 -20.02 -6.21 14.78
N MET A 173 -20.99 -5.56 15.41
CA MET A 173 -22.37 -6.07 15.54
C MET A 173 -23.06 -6.34 14.20
N GLY A 174 -22.69 -5.59 13.16
CA GLY A 174 -23.14 -5.83 11.78
C GLY A 174 -22.45 -7.00 11.08
N GLY A 175 -21.51 -7.70 11.74
CA GLY A 175 -20.78 -8.82 11.17
C GLY A 175 -19.61 -8.45 10.24
N HIS A 176 -19.34 -7.14 10.07
CA HIS A 176 -18.14 -6.65 9.39
C HIS A 176 -16.89 -7.00 10.21
N VAL A 177 -15.78 -7.26 9.52
CA VAL A 177 -14.52 -7.71 10.13
C VAL A 177 -13.39 -6.83 9.63
N GLY A 178 -12.48 -6.40 10.51
CA GLY A 178 -11.22 -5.79 10.12
C GLY A 178 -10.05 -6.50 10.80
N VAL A 179 -8.91 -6.62 10.12
CA VAL A 179 -7.77 -7.42 10.59
C VAL A 179 -6.49 -6.60 10.64
N GLY A 180 -5.86 -6.56 11.80
CA GLY A 180 -4.57 -5.92 12.03
C GLY A 180 -3.45 -6.92 12.21
N GLU A 181 -2.25 -6.55 11.80
CA GLU A 181 -1.04 -7.34 12.03
C GLU A 181 -0.17 -6.69 13.12
N CYS A 182 0.25 -7.50 14.11
CA CYS A 182 1.18 -7.12 15.17
C CYS A 182 2.39 -8.05 15.15
N THR A 183 3.49 -7.64 14.51
CA THR A 183 4.67 -8.50 14.34
C THR A 183 5.91 -7.84 14.97
N PRO A 184 6.12 -7.98 16.29
CA PRO A 184 7.25 -7.36 16.96
C PRO A 184 8.60 -7.87 16.41
N LEU A 185 9.57 -6.98 16.33
CA LEU A 185 10.92 -7.24 15.84
C LEU A 185 11.93 -7.04 16.98
N PRO A 186 12.57 -8.11 17.49
CA PRO A 186 13.53 -8.02 18.59
C PRO A 186 14.65 -7.01 18.30
N GLY A 187 15.03 -6.21 19.30
CA GLY A 187 16.09 -5.20 19.15
C GLY A 187 15.69 -3.92 18.38
N PHE A 188 14.52 -3.91 17.74
CA PHE A 188 13.90 -2.70 17.18
C PHE A 188 12.70 -2.23 18.01
N HIS A 189 12.00 -3.16 18.66
CA HIS A 189 10.99 -2.87 19.65
C HIS A 189 11.58 -3.10 21.05
N GLU A 190 11.18 -2.26 22.00
CA GLU A 190 11.58 -2.42 23.40
C GLU A 190 10.86 -3.60 24.06
N GLN A 191 9.62 -3.88 23.64
CA GLN A 191 8.78 -4.92 24.23
C GLN A 191 9.11 -6.31 23.68
N THR A 192 9.04 -7.29 24.57
CA THR A 192 9.14 -8.71 24.24
C THR A 192 7.86 -9.24 23.57
N TYR A 193 7.94 -10.42 22.95
CA TYR A 193 6.81 -11.07 22.31
C TYR A 193 5.66 -11.32 23.30
N GLU A 194 5.99 -11.75 24.52
CA GLU A 194 5.04 -12.06 25.60
C GLU A 194 4.41 -10.79 26.21
N GLU A 195 5.16 -9.69 26.28
CA GLU A 195 4.61 -8.40 26.70
C GLU A 195 3.64 -7.85 25.66
N VAL A 196 3.98 -7.97 24.38
CA VAL A 196 3.07 -7.60 23.27
C VAL A 196 1.79 -8.44 23.31
N GLU A 197 1.89 -9.76 23.53
CA GLU A 197 0.71 -10.64 23.68
C GLU A 197 -0.21 -10.13 24.79
N ARG A 198 0.36 -9.82 25.97
CA ARG A 198 -0.41 -9.29 27.11
C ARG A 198 -1.08 -7.96 26.78
N GLN A 199 -0.36 -7.02 26.15
CA GLN A 199 -0.92 -5.73 25.74
C GLN A 199 -2.08 -5.89 24.76
N ILE A 200 -1.98 -6.81 23.80
CA ILE A 200 -3.07 -7.10 22.86
C ILE A 200 -4.29 -7.62 23.61
N LEU A 201 -4.12 -8.59 24.51
CA LEU A 201 -5.22 -9.17 25.28
C LEU A 201 -5.92 -8.13 26.17
N ASP A 202 -5.15 -7.24 26.79
CA ASP A 202 -5.69 -6.13 27.58
C ASP A 202 -6.44 -5.11 26.70
N ALA A 203 -5.92 -4.80 25.50
CA ALA A 203 -6.61 -3.98 24.53
C ALA A 203 -7.93 -4.61 24.05
N CYS A 204 -7.94 -5.91 23.77
CA CYS A 204 -9.14 -6.64 23.34
C CYS A 204 -10.28 -6.51 24.35
N LYS A 205 -9.96 -6.63 25.65
CA LYS A 205 -10.94 -6.49 26.74
C LYS A 205 -11.58 -5.10 26.81
N CYS A 206 -10.85 -4.06 26.44
CA CYS A 206 -11.32 -2.68 26.49
C CYS A 206 -12.08 -2.24 25.23
N LEU A 207 -11.86 -2.91 24.09
CA LEU A 207 -12.43 -2.53 22.79
C LEU A 207 -13.86 -3.05 22.58
N CYS A 208 -14.22 -4.22 23.14
CA CYS A 208 -15.56 -4.77 23.02
C CYS A 208 -16.63 -3.76 23.53
N GLY A 209 -17.73 -3.63 22.80
CA GLY A 209 -18.82 -2.70 23.10
C GLY A 209 -18.55 -1.23 22.74
N ARG A 210 -17.34 -0.86 22.28
CA ARG A 210 -17.03 0.51 21.85
C ARG A 210 -17.56 0.80 20.46
N ILE A 211 -17.92 2.06 20.22
CA ILE A 211 -18.40 2.57 18.93
C ILE A 211 -17.22 3.20 18.19
N VAL A 212 -16.91 2.69 17.00
CA VAL A 212 -15.77 3.14 16.19
C VAL A 212 -16.19 4.33 15.31
N PRO A 213 -15.60 5.53 15.49
CA PRO A 213 -15.88 6.68 14.65
C PRO A 213 -15.30 6.48 13.26
N ARG A 214 -16.04 6.87 12.21
CA ARG A 214 -15.51 6.84 10.83
C ARG A 214 -14.28 7.73 10.65
N ALA A 215 -14.16 8.79 11.46
CA ALA A 215 -13.07 9.76 11.40
C ALA A 215 -11.69 9.16 11.72
N ILE A 216 -11.59 7.95 12.31
CA ILE A 216 -10.29 7.33 12.56
C ILE A 216 -9.50 7.07 11.25
N ALA A 217 -10.20 6.92 10.12
CA ALA A 217 -9.57 6.74 8.81
C ALA A 217 -8.99 8.03 8.22
N ASN A 218 -9.22 9.18 8.85
CA ASN A 218 -8.68 10.47 8.39
C ASN A 218 -7.22 10.69 8.80
N PHE A 219 -6.71 9.92 9.76
CA PHE A 219 -5.34 10.05 10.27
C PHE A 219 -5.00 11.47 10.78
N ASP A 220 -5.98 12.14 11.38
CA ASP A 220 -5.92 13.53 11.89
C ASP A 220 -5.83 13.62 13.43
N GLY A 221 -5.43 12.53 14.08
CA GLY A 221 -5.45 12.36 15.53
C GLY A 221 -6.74 11.74 16.05
N SER A 222 -7.75 11.51 15.20
CA SER A 222 -9.03 10.94 15.62
C SER A 222 -8.91 9.52 16.14
N PHE A 223 -7.99 8.70 15.59
CA PHE A 223 -7.77 7.35 16.09
C PHE A 223 -7.24 7.38 17.52
N THR A 224 -6.15 8.11 17.76
CA THR A 224 -5.52 8.22 19.09
C THR A 224 -6.47 8.85 20.11
N ARG A 225 -7.16 9.95 19.76
CA ARG A 225 -8.15 10.60 20.63
C ARG A 225 -9.30 9.68 20.99
N TRP A 226 -9.79 8.88 20.05
CA TRP A 226 -10.84 7.91 20.33
C TRP A 226 -10.30 6.78 21.20
N LEU A 227 -9.20 6.15 20.83
CA LEU A 227 -8.67 4.96 21.51
C LEU A 227 -8.44 5.22 23.00
N PHE A 228 -7.84 6.37 23.32
CA PHE A 228 -7.53 6.79 24.68
C PHE A 228 -8.53 7.78 25.29
N GLY A 229 -9.64 8.10 24.60
CA GLY A 229 -10.64 9.05 25.06
C GLY A 229 -11.58 8.48 26.12
N GLU A 230 -12.41 9.35 26.69
CA GLU A 230 -13.50 8.93 27.58
C GLU A 230 -14.52 8.06 26.84
N ILE A 231 -15.01 7.04 27.53
CA ILE A 231 -16.06 6.14 27.03
C ILE A 231 -17.42 6.82 27.25
N SER A 232 -18.26 6.87 26.21
CA SER A 232 -19.60 7.46 26.29
C SER A 232 -20.55 6.64 27.17
N ASP A 233 -21.62 7.25 27.68
CA ASP A 233 -22.58 6.53 28.54
C ASP A 233 -23.30 5.38 27.79
N VAL A 234 -23.49 5.51 26.48
CA VAL A 234 -24.01 4.45 25.61
C VAL A 234 -23.05 3.26 25.56
N GLU A 235 -21.75 3.53 25.42
CA GLU A 235 -20.72 2.49 25.43
C GLU A 235 -20.58 1.85 26.81
N LYS A 236 -20.68 2.61 27.91
CA LYS A 236 -20.71 2.06 29.28
C LYS A 236 -21.88 1.08 29.46
N PHE A 237 -23.07 1.44 28.97
CA PHE A 237 -24.25 0.57 29.03
C PHE A 237 -24.10 -0.68 28.15
N ALA A 238 -23.57 -0.54 26.93
CA ALA A 238 -23.31 -1.65 26.04
C ALA A 238 -22.27 -2.62 26.63
N GLN A 239 -21.17 -2.09 27.17
CA GLN A 239 -20.12 -2.86 27.82
C GLN A 239 -20.64 -3.68 29.00
N TRP A 240 -21.69 -3.23 29.70
CA TRP A 240 -22.29 -3.98 30.82
C TRP A 240 -22.89 -5.33 30.42
N HIS A 241 -23.18 -5.55 29.12
CA HIS A 241 -23.62 -6.84 28.59
C HIS A 241 -22.45 -7.79 28.28
N PHE A 242 -21.23 -7.27 28.26
CA PHE A 242 -19.98 -8.02 28.17
C PHE A 242 -19.39 -8.14 29.58
N ASP A 243 -18.57 -9.17 29.85
CA ASP A 243 -18.09 -9.55 31.19
C ASP A 243 -17.98 -8.39 32.23
N VAL A 244 -18.76 -8.52 33.31
CA VAL A 244 -19.04 -7.50 34.34
C VAL A 244 -17.76 -6.98 35.04
N SER A 245 -16.63 -7.67 34.92
CA SER A 245 -15.35 -7.28 35.54
C SER A 245 -14.53 -6.22 34.75
N GLN A 246 -14.91 -5.94 33.49
CA GLN A 246 -14.13 -5.11 32.54
C GLN A 246 -14.85 -3.82 32.11
N VAL A 247 -16.10 -3.61 32.53
CA VAL A 247 -16.96 -2.48 32.12
C VAL A 247 -16.30 -1.13 32.44
N GLY A 248 -16.12 -0.28 31.42
CA GLY A 248 -15.69 1.10 31.59
C GLY A 248 -14.19 1.33 31.81
N ARG A 249 -13.31 0.34 31.55
CA ARG A 249 -11.86 0.57 31.61
C ARG A 249 -11.36 1.29 30.35
N GLN A 250 -10.85 2.49 30.55
CA GLN A 250 -10.07 3.22 29.56
C GLN A 250 -8.73 2.49 29.35
N LEU A 251 -8.29 2.40 28.09
CA LEU A 251 -6.95 1.94 27.78
C LEU A 251 -5.94 2.99 28.25
N PRO A 252 -4.98 2.66 29.14
CA PRO A 252 -3.93 3.60 29.50
C PRO A 252 -3.02 3.86 28.28
N ALA A 253 -2.79 5.14 27.95
CA ALA A 253 -1.90 5.48 26.82
C ALA A 253 -0.47 4.96 27.01
N GLU A 254 0.02 4.99 28.25
CA GLU A 254 1.37 4.54 28.61
C GLU A 254 1.57 3.01 28.53
N SER A 255 0.49 2.23 28.37
CA SER A 255 0.57 0.77 28.40
C SER A 255 0.59 0.10 27.03
N ILE A 256 0.40 0.83 25.93
CA ILE A 256 0.33 0.24 24.58
C ILE A 256 1.57 0.60 23.77
N SER A 257 2.29 -0.42 23.31
CA SER A 257 3.44 -0.24 22.42
C SER A 257 3.04 0.19 21.00
N PRO A 258 3.96 0.85 20.26
CA PRO A 258 3.70 1.26 18.88
C PRO A 258 3.23 0.14 17.94
N VAL A 259 3.78 -1.07 18.09
CA VAL A 259 3.40 -2.22 17.27
C VAL A 259 1.95 -2.66 17.50
N VAL A 260 1.48 -2.59 18.74
CA VAL A 260 0.08 -2.89 19.08
C VAL A 260 -0.83 -1.77 18.57
N LEU A 261 -0.44 -0.50 18.70
CA LEU A 261 -1.21 0.63 18.15
C LEU A 261 -1.37 0.52 16.62
N ALA A 262 -0.30 0.22 15.91
CA ALA A 262 -0.33 0.04 14.46
C ALA A 262 -1.26 -1.10 14.04
N ALA A 263 -1.25 -2.21 14.79
CA ALA A 263 -2.14 -3.35 14.54
C ALA A 263 -3.61 -2.99 14.79
N LEU A 264 -3.92 -2.33 15.90
CA LEU A 264 -5.28 -1.89 16.22
C LEU A 264 -5.81 -0.88 15.18
N GLU A 265 -4.99 0.09 14.80
CA GLU A 265 -5.33 1.07 13.76
C GLU A 265 -5.66 0.36 12.43
N MET A 266 -4.79 -0.57 12.00
CA MET A 266 -4.98 -1.36 10.79
C MET A 266 -6.29 -2.16 10.82
N ALA A 267 -6.60 -2.81 11.95
CA ALA A 267 -7.83 -3.58 12.10
C ALA A 267 -9.07 -2.68 12.03
N LEU A 268 -9.07 -1.56 12.76
CA LEU A 268 -10.25 -0.71 12.91
C LEU A 268 -10.52 0.13 11.66
N VAL A 269 -9.49 0.58 10.96
CA VAL A 269 -9.66 1.27 9.67
C VAL A 269 -10.22 0.32 8.61
N GLN A 270 -9.77 -0.94 8.56
CA GLN A 270 -10.40 -1.95 7.71
C GLN A 270 -11.85 -2.24 8.10
N LEU A 271 -12.16 -2.28 9.41
CA LEU A 271 -13.51 -2.44 9.90
C LEU A 271 -14.42 -1.31 9.41
N VAL A 272 -13.96 -0.05 9.47
CA VAL A 272 -14.66 1.12 8.91
C VAL A 272 -14.86 0.95 7.40
N SER A 273 -13.84 0.50 6.68
CA SER A 273 -13.91 0.28 5.24
C SER A 273 -15.00 -0.72 4.85
N HIS A 274 -15.03 -1.86 5.53
CA HIS A 274 -16.00 -2.91 5.26
C HIS A 274 -17.41 -2.55 5.73
N ALA A 275 -17.55 -1.81 6.82
CA ALA A 275 -18.85 -1.30 7.29
C ALA A 275 -19.45 -0.25 6.36
N LEU A 276 -18.60 0.51 5.65
CA LEU A 276 -19.02 1.47 4.64
C LEU A 276 -19.23 0.85 3.26
N GLU A 277 -18.92 -0.44 3.08
CA GLU A 277 -18.88 -1.13 1.79
C GLU A 277 -18.07 -0.36 0.74
N ARG A 278 -16.96 0.24 1.16
CA ARG A 278 -16.05 1.02 0.31
C ARG A 278 -14.67 0.40 0.31
N PRO A 279 -13.94 0.44 -0.83
CA PRO A 279 -12.52 0.09 -0.87
C PRO A 279 -11.71 0.96 0.10
N LEU A 280 -10.68 0.37 0.70
CA LEU A 280 -9.86 1.03 1.71
C LEU A 280 -9.26 2.33 1.17
N CYS A 281 -8.74 2.31 -0.05
CA CYS A 281 -8.17 3.47 -0.71
C CYS A 281 -9.12 4.67 -0.83
N ARG A 282 -10.43 4.43 -0.91
CA ARG A 282 -11.47 5.48 -0.92
C ARG A 282 -11.81 5.99 0.47
N VAL A 283 -11.71 5.12 1.47
CA VAL A 283 -11.91 5.47 2.88
C VAL A 283 -10.74 6.33 3.38
N LEU A 284 -9.52 6.03 2.94
CA LEU A 284 -8.32 6.83 3.20
C LEU A 284 -8.27 8.15 2.41
N SER A 285 -9.07 8.30 1.34
CA SER A 285 -9.14 9.50 0.48
C SER A 285 -10.50 10.20 0.59
N PRO A 286 -10.84 10.90 1.70
CA PRO A 286 -12.14 11.54 1.78
C PRO A 286 -12.32 12.62 0.69
N PRO A 287 -13.53 12.73 0.09
CA PRO A 287 -13.80 13.54 -1.11
C PRO A 287 -13.53 15.05 -0.97
N SER A 288 -13.38 15.55 0.26
CA SER A 288 -13.03 16.95 0.56
C SER A 288 -11.60 17.35 0.15
N SER A 289 -10.75 16.41 -0.26
CA SER A 289 -9.34 16.64 -0.60
C SER A 289 -9.07 17.18 -2.03
N GLY A 290 -10.10 17.57 -2.78
CA GLY A 290 -10.00 18.40 -3.99
C GLY A 290 -9.38 17.75 -5.24
N HIS A 291 -8.49 16.77 -5.12
CA HIS A 291 -7.95 15.96 -6.21
C HIS A 291 -7.50 14.60 -5.63
N SER A 292 -8.32 13.55 -5.75
CA SER A 292 -7.90 12.21 -5.30
C SER A 292 -6.75 11.72 -6.19
N LYS A 293 -5.50 11.84 -5.73
CA LYS A 293 -4.30 11.29 -6.37
C LYS A 293 -4.20 9.77 -6.14
N LEU A 294 -5.33 9.06 -6.20
CA LEU A 294 -5.35 7.61 -6.07
C LEU A 294 -4.47 7.00 -7.16
N ARG A 295 -3.39 6.34 -6.74
CA ARG A 295 -2.50 5.62 -7.65
C ARG A 295 -2.97 4.18 -7.78
N SER A 296 -2.97 3.66 -9.01
CA SER A 296 -3.22 2.24 -9.25
C SER A 296 -1.99 1.38 -8.90
N PHE A 297 -0.80 1.98 -8.91
CA PHE A 297 0.46 1.28 -8.68
C PHE A 297 1.37 2.06 -7.72
N VAL A 298 2.07 1.33 -6.86
CA VAL A 298 3.09 1.90 -5.97
C VAL A 298 4.46 1.29 -6.29
N SER A 299 5.43 2.16 -6.56
CA SER A 299 6.80 1.77 -6.89
C SER A 299 7.57 1.38 -5.63
N LEU A 300 8.43 0.36 -5.74
CA LEU A 300 9.23 -0.14 -4.63
C LEU A 300 10.72 0.07 -4.90
N ASN A 301 11.52 0.28 -3.85
CA ASN A 301 12.97 0.15 -3.98
C ASN A 301 13.38 -1.31 -3.83
N GLY A 302 14.41 -1.72 -4.56
CA GLY A 302 15.10 -2.97 -4.29
C GLY A 302 15.81 -2.92 -2.94
N LEU A 303 16.11 -4.07 -2.37
CA LEU A 303 16.89 -4.21 -1.14
C LEU A 303 18.16 -5.01 -1.43
N MET A 304 19.32 -4.39 -1.22
CA MET A 304 20.61 -5.04 -1.25
C MET A 304 21.16 -5.24 0.16
N THR A 305 21.43 -6.49 0.52
CA THR A 305 22.07 -6.85 1.80
C THR A 305 23.60 -6.81 1.70
N ARG A 306 24.28 -6.79 2.85
CA ARG A 306 25.76 -6.75 2.91
C ARG A 306 26.35 -7.93 2.12
N GLY A 307 27.22 -7.63 1.15
CA GLY A 307 27.90 -8.62 0.32
C GLY A 307 27.27 -8.87 -1.06
N GLU A 308 26.07 -8.36 -1.33
CA GLU A 308 25.50 -8.37 -2.68
C GLU A 308 26.18 -7.29 -3.55
N VAL A 309 26.63 -7.67 -4.76
CA VAL A 309 27.38 -6.80 -5.68
C VAL A 309 26.65 -6.54 -7.01
N GLU A 310 25.48 -7.14 -7.19
CA GLU A 310 24.67 -6.98 -8.40
C GLU A 310 23.39 -6.19 -8.11
N LEU A 311 23.11 -5.20 -8.97
CA LEU A 311 21.87 -4.43 -8.93
C LEU A 311 20.67 -5.35 -9.25
N PRO A 312 19.55 -5.24 -8.52
CA PRO A 312 18.41 -6.13 -8.68
C PRO A 312 17.70 -5.89 -10.01
N ARG A 313 17.73 -6.86 -10.93
CA ARG A 313 17.16 -6.70 -12.29
C ARG A 313 15.63 -6.52 -12.33
N SER A 314 14.91 -6.92 -11.29
CA SER A 314 13.44 -6.90 -11.21
C SER A 314 12.85 -5.59 -10.68
N CYS A 315 13.68 -4.67 -10.14
CA CYS A 315 13.18 -3.45 -9.52
C CYS A 315 12.82 -2.38 -10.57
N SER A 316 11.53 -2.14 -10.73
CA SER A 316 10.98 -1.24 -11.76
C SER A 316 11.32 0.24 -11.56
N SER A 317 11.49 0.67 -10.31
CA SER A 317 11.79 2.06 -9.95
C SER A 317 13.22 2.48 -10.27
N ARG A 318 14.13 1.52 -10.50
CA ARG A 318 15.59 1.73 -10.56
C ARG A 318 16.16 2.41 -9.32
N VAL A 319 15.51 2.25 -8.17
CA VAL A 319 16.01 2.69 -6.86
C VAL A 319 16.36 1.45 -6.03
N VAL A 320 17.53 1.42 -5.42
CA VAL A 320 17.94 0.33 -4.54
C VAL A 320 18.51 0.85 -3.23
N LYS A 321 18.09 0.22 -2.13
CA LYS A 321 18.59 0.47 -0.78
C LYS A 321 19.76 -0.46 -0.50
N VAL A 322 20.91 0.09 -0.13
CA VAL A 322 22.16 -0.64 0.12
C VAL A 322 22.55 -0.46 1.58
N LYS A 323 22.66 -1.56 2.32
CA LYS A 323 23.14 -1.53 3.70
C LYS A 323 24.64 -1.30 3.77
N VAL A 324 25.05 -0.32 4.58
CA VAL A 324 26.44 0.06 4.85
C VAL A 324 26.72 0.02 6.36
N GLY A 325 27.90 0.46 6.80
CA GLY A 325 28.22 0.56 8.23
C GLY A 325 28.54 -0.78 8.90
N GLY A 326 28.99 -1.75 8.12
CA GLY A 326 29.18 -3.12 8.58
C GLY A 326 30.62 -3.54 8.81
N LYS A 327 31.58 -2.73 8.36
CA LYS A 327 33.00 -3.07 8.43
C LYS A 327 33.72 -2.19 9.44
N GLU A 328 34.75 -2.75 10.05
CA GLU A 328 35.65 -2.01 10.96
C GLU A 328 36.36 -0.86 10.23
N ASP A 329 36.75 -1.08 8.97
CA ASP A 329 37.40 -0.08 8.12
C ASP A 329 36.38 0.61 7.21
N VAL A 330 35.93 1.78 7.66
CA VAL A 330 34.99 2.66 6.96
C VAL A 330 35.49 3.09 5.58
N LYS A 331 36.79 3.34 5.43
CA LYS A 331 37.38 3.77 4.16
C LYS A 331 37.36 2.63 3.16
N LYS A 332 37.75 1.43 3.57
CA LYS A 332 37.71 0.24 2.72
C LYS A 332 36.28 -0.09 2.28
N GLU A 333 35.30 0.03 3.18
CA GLU A 333 33.88 -0.16 2.83
C GLU A 333 33.41 0.84 1.76
N ALA A 334 33.79 2.13 1.91
CA ALA A 334 33.47 3.16 0.93
C ALA A 334 34.15 2.92 -0.44
N GLU A 335 35.40 2.45 -0.44
CA GLU A 335 36.14 2.11 -1.67
C GLU A 335 35.50 0.95 -2.43
N GLU A 336 35.04 -0.09 -1.73
CA GLU A 336 34.30 -1.20 -2.34
C GLU A 336 32.92 -0.76 -2.87
N LEU A 337 32.22 0.10 -2.13
CA LEU A 337 30.93 0.64 -2.56
C LEU A 337 31.07 1.51 -3.83
N ARG A 338 32.21 2.17 -4.02
CA ARG A 338 32.47 3.06 -5.16
C ARG A 338 32.22 2.38 -6.52
N ASP A 339 32.56 1.11 -6.67
CA ASP A 339 32.34 0.38 -7.92
C ASP A 339 30.84 0.15 -8.18
N LEU A 340 30.06 -0.13 -7.14
CA LEU A 340 28.59 -0.20 -7.24
C LEU A 340 27.99 1.17 -7.61
N VAL A 341 28.50 2.27 -7.03
CA VAL A 341 28.03 3.63 -7.36
C VAL A 341 28.30 3.97 -8.82
N LYS A 342 29.48 3.63 -9.35
CA LYS A 342 29.81 3.83 -10.77
C LYS A 342 28.89 3.03 -11.68
N LYS A 343 28.70 1.74 -11.38
CA LYS A 343 27.79 0.87 -12.14
C LYS A 343 26.35 1.41 -12.12
N ALA A 344 25.87 1.84 -10.94
CA ALA A 344 24.57 2.46 -10.80
C ALA A 344 24.43 3.73 -11.66
N LYS A 345 25.48 4.56 -11.73
CA LYS A 345 25.53 5.74 -12.61
C LYS A 345 25.36 5.38 -14.08
N GLU A 346 26.12 4.39 -14.55
CA GLU A 346 26.15 3.94 -15.95
C GLU A 346 24.81 3.32 -16.38
N GLU A 347 24.20 2.55 -15.49
CA GLU A 347 22.93 1.86 -15.74
C GLU A 347 21.69 2.71 -15.39
N GLY A 348 21.87 3.95 -14.94
CA GLY A 348 20.77 4.88 -14.61
C GLY A 348 19.97 4.50 -13.36
N TRP A 349 20.63 3.91 -12.36
CA TRP A 349 20.06 3.61 -11.04
C TRP A 349 20.25 4.77 -10.06
N LYS A 350 19.45 4.76 -9.00
CA LYS A 350 19.61 5.58 -7.81
C LYS A 350 19.84 4.70 -6.59
N LEU A 351 20.69 5.18 -5.68
CA LEU A 351 21.05 4.47 -4.45
C LEU A 351 20.50 5.20 -3.23
N ARG A 352 20.04 4.43 -2.25
CA ARG A 352 19.78 4.89 -0.87
C ARG A 352 20.71 4.10 0.03
N LEU A 353 21.55 4.77 0.79
CA LEU A 353 22.47 4.08 1.70
C LEU A 353 21.81 3.97 3.07
N ASP A 354 21.96 2.85 3.76
CA ASP A 354 21.40 2.65 5.11
C ASP A 354 22.49 2.21 6.07
N ALA A 355 22.84 3.09 6.99
CA ALA A 355 23.96 2.89 7.90
C ALA A 355 23.54 2.44 9.30
N ASN A 356 22.23 2.47 9.63
CA ASN A 356 21.69 2.09 10.95
C ASN A 356 22.50 2.67 12.14
N ARG A 357 22.79 3.98 12.12
CA ARG A 357 23.46 4.76 13.19
C ARG A 357 24.85 4.24 13.58
N CYS A 358 25.62 3.76 12.61
CA CYS A 358 26.88 3.08 12.90
C CYS A 358 28.10 3.99 13.12
N TRP A 359 28.06 5.26 12.69
CA TRP A 359 29.24 6.12 12.67
C TRP A 359 29.15 7.32 13.61
N ASP A 360 30.31 7.82 14.04
CA ASP A 360 30.42 9.21 14.46
C ASP A 360 30.48 10.16 13.23
N LEU A 361 30.53 11.47 13.48
CA LEU A 361 30.54 12.47 12.41
C LEU A 361 31.79 12.32 11.53
N GLU A 362 32.96 12.17 12.14
CA GLU A 362 34.24 12.06 11.44
C GLU A 362 34.29 10.84 10.51
N GLN A 363 33.85 9.68 11.00
CA GLN A 363 33.74 8.44 10.24
C GLN A 363 32.77 8.57 9.07
N ALA A 364 31.57 9.13 9.29
CA ALA A 364 30.59 9.31 8.22
C ALA A 364 31.10 10.26 7.11
N VAL A 365 31.79 11.34 7.49
CA VAL A 365 32.42 12.26 6.54
C VAL A 365 33.56 11.56 5.78
N GLN A 366 34.38 10.77 6.48
CA GLN A 366 35.43 9.96 5.86
C GLN A 366 34.86 8.96 4.86
N PHE A 367 33.73 8.31 5.18
CA PHE A 367 33.02 7.39 4.30
C PHE A 367 32.61 8.09 3.00
N VAL A 368 31.90 9.21 3.08
CA VAL A 368 31.43 9.95 1.90
C VAL A 368 32.60 10.48 1.06
N SER A 369 33.63 11.04 1.70
CA SER A 369 34.83 11.50 1.00
C SER A 369 35.53 10.38 0.22
N SER A 370 35.47 9.15 0.75
CA SER A 370 36.09 7.95 0.17
C SER A 370 35.25 7.34 -0.94
N ILE A 371 33.94 7.64 -1.04
CA ILE A 371 33.15 7.34 -2.25
C ILE A 371 33.54 8.29 -3.40
N GLY A 372 33.84 9.54 -3.06
CA GLY A 372 34.22 10.61 -3.98
C GLY A 372 33.03 11.48 -4.41
N PHE A 373 33.18 12.81 -4.27
CA PHE A 373 32.08 13.77 -4.43
C PHE A 373 31.39 13.73 -5.80
N ASP A 374 32.11 13.43 -6.88
CA ASP A 374 31.56 13.32 -8.25
C ASP A 374 30.57 12.16 -8.44
N ASN A 375 30.57 11.21 -7.50
CA ASN A 375 29.72 10.03 -7.51
C ASN A 375 28.42 10.22 -6.70
N LEU A 376 28.30 11.31 -5.93
CA LEU A 376 27.17 11.50 -5.00
C LEU A 376 25.84 11.76 -5.70
N SER A 377 25.84 12.27 -6.93
CA SER A 377 24.61 12.52 -7.72
C SER A 377 23.72 11.28 -7.96
N VAL A 378 24.28 10.09 -7.77
CA VAL A 378 23.60 8.79 -7.88
C VAL A 378 22.90 8.41 -6.57
N ILE A 379 23.37 8.92 -5.44
CA ILE A 379 22.85 8.62 -4.11
C ILE A 379 21.74 9.65 -3.80
N GLU A 380 20.52 9.19 -3.55
CA GLU A 380 19.40 10.09 -3.17
C GLU A 380 19.62 10.68 -1.77
N TYR A 381 20.03 9.82 -0.84
CA TYR A 381 20.32 10.16 0.54
C TYR A 381 21.01 8.99 1.26
N ILE A 382 21.52 9.26 2.45
CA ILE A 382 21.93 8.26 3.43
C ILE A 382 20.99 8.24 4.64
N GLU A 383 20.44 7.08 4.97
CA GLU A 383 19.58 6.82 6.12
C GLU A 383 20.45 6.65 7.37
N GLU A 384 20.17 7.48 8.37
CA GLU A 384 20.71 7.38 9.73
C GLU A 384 22.23 7.10 9.79
N PRO A 385 23.08 7.95 9.18
CA PRO A 385 24.53 7.74 9.17
C PRO A 385 25.16 7.81 10.57
N LEU A 386 24.59 8.60 11.47
CA LEU A 386 25.24 8.98 12.73
C LEU A 386 24.61 8.31 13.95
N THR A 387 25.46 7.98 14.91
CA THR A 387 25.07 7.63 16.29
C THR A 387 24.30 8.77 16.98
N ASP A 388 24.73 10.03 16.77
CA ASP A 388 24.04 11.24 17.22
C ASP A 388 23.45 12.01 16.02
N PHE A 389 22.16 11.82 15.78
CA PHE A 389 21.45 12.40 14.64
C PHE A 389 21.41 13.95 14.69
N ARG A 390 21.61 14.58 15.85
CA ARG A 390 21.62 16.06 15.96
C ARG A 390 22.79 16.69 15.21
N GLN A 391 23.81 15.91 14.85
CA GLN A 391 24.95 16.35 14.05
C GLN A 391 24.70 16.24 12.53
N LEU A 392 23.54 15.74 12.08
CA LEU A 392 23.21 15.59 10.67
C LEU A 392 23.28 16.90 9.86
N PRO A 393 22.88 18.08 10.37
CA PRO A 393 23.10 19.35 9.67
C PRO A 393 24.58 19.62 9.39
N ARG A 394 25.47 19.30 10.33
CA ARG A 394 26.92 19.45 10.16
C ARG A 394 27.47 18.44 9.16
N PHE A 395 27.00 17.20 9.19
CA PHE A 395 27.32 16.18 8.18
C PHE A 395 26.94 16.65 6.77
N PHE A 396 25.72 17.18 6.60
CA PHE A 396 25.28 17.71 5.31
C PHE A 396 26.13 18.89 4.85
N GLN A 397 26.45 19.84 5.75
CA GLN A 397 27.33 20.97 5.42
C GLN A 397 28.73 20.54 4.97
N GLN A 398 29.28 19.47 5.54
CA GLN A 398 30.64 19.01 5.21
C GLN A 398 30.70 18.13 3.96
N THR A 399 29.62 17.41 3.65
CA THR A 399 29.64 16.39 2.58
C THR A 399 28.79 16.74 1.37
N GLY A 400 27.77 17.59 1.54
CA GLY A 400 26.72 17.86 0.56
C GLY A 400 25.77 16.69 0.31
N LEU A 401 25.92 15.55 1.01
CA LEU A 401 25.06 14.38 0.85
C LEU A 401 23.84 14.51 1.77
N SER A 402 22.65 14.53 1.16
CA SER A 402 21.40 14.57 1.91
C SER A 402 21.22 13.32 2.77
N TYR A 403 20.43 13.45 3.83
CA TYR A 403 20.16 12.37 4.77
C TYR A 403 18.67 12.10 4.92
N ALA A 404 18.35 10.93 5.47
CA ALA A 404 17.00 10.53 5.82
C ALA A 404 16.96 10.00 7.26
N LEU A 405 15.81 10.18 7.90
CA LEU A 405 15.57 9.77 9.28
C LEU A 405 14.71 8.50 9.31
N ASP A 406 15.07 7.55 10.17
CA ASP A 406 14.38 6.28 10.42
C ASP A 406 14.25 6.08 11.93
N GLU A 407 15.27 5.57 12.61
CA GLU A 407 15.24 5.38 14.07
C GLU A 407 15.08 6.69 14.86
N SER A 408 15.48 7.85 14.29
CA SER A 408 15.37 9.17 14.95
C SER A 408 13.95 9.69 15.03
N LEU A 409 13.04 9.13 14.24
CA LEU A 409 11.63 9.51 14.28
C LEU A 409 10.89 9.04 15.54
N LEU A 410 11.52 8.17 16.34
CA LEU A 410 11.03 7.77 17.66
C LEU A 410 11.30 8.83 18.74
N ASP A 411 12.20 9.78 18.48
CA ASP A 411 12.57 10.86 19.41
C ASP A 411 12.03 12.19 18.90
N ASP A 412 11.09 12.83 19.61
CA ASP A 412 10.46 14.09 19.19
C ASP A 412 11.47 15.25 18.95
N SER A 413 12.70 15.17 19.45
CA SER A 413 13.74 16.19 19.17
C SER A 413 14.22 16.21 17.72
N TRP A 414 13.83 15.23 16.88
CA TRP A 414 14.07 15.29 15.43
C TRP A 414 13.42 16.52 14.77
N GLU A 415 12.39 17.11 15.37
CA GLU A 415 11.67 18.27 14.83
C GLU A 415 12.57 19.48 14.57
N GLU A 416 13.69 19.60 15.29
CA GLU A 416 14.71 20.62 15.04
C GLU A 416 15.32 20.49 13.63
N LEU A 417 15.32 19.28 13.07
CA LEU A 417 15.80 18.97 11.72
C LEU A 417 14.71 19.08 10.65
N ALA A 418 13.44 19.27 11.03
CA ALA A 418 12.31 19.24 10.09
C ALA A 418 12.40 20.30 8.98
N GLN A 419 13.13 21.39 9.24
CA GLN A 419 13.37 22.50 8.33
C GLN A 419 14.75 22.48 7.68
N ASP A 420 15.62 21.52 8.02
CA ASP A 420 16.99 21.47 7.52
C ASP A 420 17.04 21.19 6.01
N ALA A 421 17.99 21.83 5.34
CA ALA A 421 18.17 21.71 3.89
C ALA A 421 18.65 20.30 3.48
N GLY A 422 19.38 19.61 4.36
CA GLY A 422 19.93 18.27 4.12
C GLY A 422 18.93 17.14 4.34
N LEU A 423 17.83 17.39 5.06
CA LEU A 423 16.78 16.38 5.26
C LEU A 423 16.04 16.13 3.94
N ALA A 424 16.23 14.94 3.36
CA ALA A 424 15.62 14.54 2.10
C ALA A 424 14.40 13.64 2.27
N ALA A 425 14.37 12.79 3.29
CA ALA A 425 13.26 11.87 3.50
C ALA A 425 13.03 11.49 4.97
N LEU A 426 11.77 11.13 5.28
CA LEU A 426 11.39 10.39 6.48
C LEU A 426 11.08 8.94 6.07
N VAL A 427 11.78 7.98 6.68
CA VAL A 427 11.53 6.54 6.52
C VAL A 427 10.48 6.14 7.54
N LEU A 428 9.23 6.04 7.09
CA LEU A 428 8.07 5.85 7.95
C LEU A 428 7.74 4.36 8.05
N LYS A 429 7.93 3.78 9.23
CA LYS A 429 7.58 2.38 9.53
C LYS A 429 6.41 2.36 10.52
N PRO A 430 5.15 2.17 10.07
CA PRO A 430 3.98 2.28 10.94
C PRO A 430 4.08 1.38 12.18
N THR A 431 4.62 0.17 12.04
CA THR A 431 4.80 -0.78 13.14
C THR A 431 5.71 -0.25 14.27
N LEU A 432 6.72 0.55 13.92
CA LEU A 432 7.63 1.17 14.90
C LEU A 432 7.09 2.50 15.43
N LEU A 433 6.36 3.24 14.59
CA LEU A 433 5.91 4.59 14.88
C LEU A 433 4.54 4.65 15.57
N GLY A 434 3.75 3.58 15.55
CA GLY A 434 2.43 3.56 16.20
C GLY A 434 1.26 3.76 15.24
N GLY A 435 1.44 3.43 13.95
CA GLY A 435 0.38 3.50 12.94
C GLY A 435 0.62 4.56 11.86
N LEU A 436 -0.26 4.54 10.85
CA LEU A 436 -0.30 5.50 9.76
C LEU A 436 -0.70 6.90 10.23
N GLU A 437 -1.51 7.04 11.29
CA GLU A 437 -1.84 8.35 11.87
C GLU A 437 -0.58 9.09 12.29
N ARG A 438 0.31 8.44 13.04
CA ARG A 438 1.60 9.01 13.44
C ARG A 438 2.48 9.30 12.22
N CYS A 439 2.53 8.40 11.24
CA CYS A 439 3.27 8.63 9.99
C CYS A 439 2.79 9.90 9.26
N CYS A 440 1.48 10.11 9.15
CA CYS A 440 0.90 11.29 8.53
C CYS A 440 1.25 12.56 9.32
N GLN A 441 1.14 12.52 10.66
CA GLN A 441 1.53 13.64 11.52
C GLN A 441 3.01 14.02 11.37
N LEU A 442 3.92 13.03 11.35
CA LEU A 442 5.35 13.28 11.16
C LEU A 442 5.63 13.92 9.80
N LYS A 443 4.98 13.43 8.73
CA LYS A 443 5.11 14.02 7.39
C LYS A 443 4.59 15.46 7.33
N LEU A 444 3.51 15.79 8.05
CA LEU A 444 2.98 17.17 8.11
C LEU A 444 3.94 18.15 8.81
N ARG A 445 4.78 17.67 9.73
CA ARG A 445 5.77 18.50 10.45
C ARG A 445 7.01 18.81 9.61
N ALA A 446 7.38 17.93 8.69
CA ALA A 446 8.52 18.14 7.79
C ALA A 446 8.21 19.19 6.72
N ARG A 447 9.23 19.98 6.34
CA ARG A 447 9.09 20.98 5.27
C ARG A 447 8.67 20.37 3.94
N GLU A 448 8.11 21.21 3.07
CA GLU A 448 7.78 20.83 1.70
C GLU A 448 9.03 20.32 0.96
N GLY A 449 8.86 19.28 0.14
CA GLY A 449 9.95 18.61 -0.57
C GLY A 449 10.60 17.44 0.18
N VAL A 450 10.45 17.33 1.51
CA VAL A 450 10.91 16.13 2.24
C VAL A 450 10.03 14.95 1.87
N LYS A 451 10.61 13.88 1.32
CA LYS A 451 9.86 12.70 0.88
C LYS A 451 9.38 11.88 2.08
N ALA A 452 8.20 11.26 1.98
CA ALA A 452 7.77 10.21 2.91
C ALA A 452 7.98 8.84 2.27
N VAL A 453 8.86 8.02 2.85
CA VAL A 453 9.14 6.66 2.39
C VAL A 453 8.49 5.70 3.36
N LEU A 454 7.25 5.29 3.06
CA LEU A 454 6.61 4.20 3.80
C LEU A 454 7.43 2.91 3.64
N SER A 455 7.75 2.25 4.74
CA SER A 455 8.62 1.07 4.79
C SER A 455 8.10 0.03 5.77
N SER A 456 8.43 -1.22 5.50
CA SER A 456 8.10 -2.39 6.30
C SER A 456 9.31 -2.86 7.13
N ALA A 457 9.04 -3.42 8.31
CA ALA A 457 9.99 -4.10 9.19
C ALA A 457 9.76 -5.64 9.17
N PHE A 458 9.69 -6.22 7.96
CA PHE A 458 9.47 -7.67 7.75
C PHE A 458 8.15 -8.17 8.34
N GLU A 459 7.08 -7.39 8.17
CA GLU A 459 5.69 -7.83 8.35
C GLU A 459 5.25 -8.76 7.20
N SER A 460 4.06 -9.35 7.31
CA SER A 460 3.48 -10.25 6.31
C SER A 460 2.82 -9.49 5.15
N GLY A 461 2.28 -10.21 4.16
CA GLY A 461 1.56 -9.63 3.02
C GLY A 461 0.33 -8.81 3.43
N LEU A 462 -0.29 -9.09 4.58
CA LEU A 462 -1.38 -8.29 5.15
C LEU A 462 -0.94 -6.83 5.37
N ALA A 463 0.09 -6.61 6.18
CA ALA A 463 0.63 -5.27 6.40
C ALA A 463 1.16 -4.64 5.10
N HIS A 464 1.81 -5.42 4.23
CA HIS A 464 2.29 -4.90 2.94
C HIS A 464 1.16 -4.41 2.02
N CYS A 465 0.02 -5.11 1.97
CA CYS A 465 -1.14 -4.67 1.21
C CYS A 465 -1.72 -3.38 1.80
N PHE A 466 -1.88 -3.34 3.12
CA PHE A 466 -2.40 -2.16 3.83
C PHE A 466 -1.49 -0.93 3.62
N TYR A 467 -0.19 -1.09 3.80
CA TYR A 467 0.81 -0.05 3.56
C TYR A 467 0.88 0.35 2.08
N GLY A 468 0.78 -0.60 1.15
CA GLY A 468 0.74 -0.32 -0.28
C GLY A 468 -0.44 0.58 -0.65
N ILE A 469 -1.64 0.26 -0.16
CA ILE A 469 -2.85 1.07 -0.35
C ILE A 469 -2.66 2.47 0.25
N ALA A 470 -2.15 2.55 1.48
CA ALA A 470 -1.88 3.82 2.15
C ALA A 470 -0.86 4.69 1.37
N ALA A 471 0.22 4.09 0.87
CA ALA A 471 1.22 4.78 0.05
C ALA A 471 0.64 5.31 -1.27
N GLY A 472 -0.32 4.61 -1.87
CA GLY A 472 -1.00 5.04 -3.10
C GLY A 472 -2.00 6.18 -2.90
N VAL A 473 -2.23 6.60 -1.66
CA VAL A 473 -3.28 7.56 -1.28
C VAL A 473 -2.74 8.74 -0.46
N LEU A 474 -2.08 8.47 0.66
CA LEU A 474 -1.85 9.44 1.73
C LEU A 474 -0.58 10.27 1.55
N LEU A 475 0.42 9.70 0.90
CA LEU A 475 1.75 10.29 0.82
C LEU A 475 1.88 10.92 -0.56
N ASP A 476 1.94 12.25 -0.58
CA ASP A 476 1.94 13.03 -1.81
C ASP A 476 3.27 12.83 -2.56
N VAL A 477 3.26 11.94 -3.55
CA VAL A 477 4.48 11.63 -4.30
C VAL A 477 4.24 11.45 -5.80
N GLU A 478 5.25 11.88 -6.54
CA GLU A 478 5.41 11.60 -7.96
C GLU A 478 5.36 10.09 -8.22
N GLU A 479 4.85 9.68 -9.38
CA GLU A 479 4.65 8.26 -9.74
C GLU A 479 5.95 7.42 -9.68
N ALA A 480 7.12 8.08 -9.76
CA ALA A 480 8.44 7.47 -9.67
C ALA A 480 8.97 7.25 -8.24
N HIS A 481 8.26 7.71 -7.21
CA HIS A 481 8.73 7.59 -5.84
C HIS A 481 8.68 6.15 -5.33
N ALA A 482 9.83 5.64 -4.94
CA ALA A 482 9.99 4.26 -4.46
C ALA A 482 9.81 4.15 -2.94
N HIS A 483 9.01 3.17 -2.50
CA HIS A 483 8.74 2.83 -1.10
C HIS A 483 9.52 1.60 -0.63
N GLY A 484 9.82 1.57 0.68
CA GLY A 484 10.59 0.52 1.35
C GLY A 484 9.76 -0.70 1.73
N LEU A 485 8.87 -1.14 0.83
CA LEU A 485 7.92 -2.23 1.04
C LEU A 485 8.33 -3.51 0.29
N SER A 486 9.62 -3.72 0.03
CA SER A 486 10.13 -4.91 -0.68
C SER A 486 10.48 -6.09 0.25
N THR A 487 10.31 -5.96 1.57
CA THR A 487 10.66 -7.05 2.50
C THR A 487 9.85 -8.33 2.29
N PHE A 488 8.67 -8.25 1.67
CA PHE A 488 7.90 -9.44 1.29
C PHE A 488 8.68 -10.39 0.38
N GLU A 489 9.66 -9.90 -0.39
CA GLU A 489 10.48 -10.72 -1.27
C GLU A 489 11.34 -11.73 -0.48
N ARG A 490 11.57 -11.48 0.81
CA ARG A 490 12.33 -12.33 1.73
C ARG A 490 11.43 -13.31 2.52
N LEU A 491 10.11 -13.26 2.34
CA LEU A 491 9.18 -14.19 2.98
C LEU A 491 9.04 -15.47 2.15
N GLU A 492 9.16 -16.63 2.78
CA GLU A 492 8.91 -17.94 2.18
C GLU A 492 7.41 -18.28 2.21
N THR A 493 6.75 -17.98 3.34
CA THR A 493 5.30 -18.10 3.49
C THR A 493 4.65 -16.73 3.63
N ASP A 494 3.32 -16.66 3.55
CA ASP A 494 2.58 -15.40 3.66
C ASP A 494 1.28 -15.59 4.47
N SER A 495 0.81 -14.51 5.09
CA SER A 495 -0.47 -14.46 5.79
C SER A 495 -1.66 -14.39 4.85
N LEU A 496 -1.46 -13.83 3.66
CA LEU A 496 -2.45 -13.81 2.59
C LEU A 496 -2.69 -15.21 1.99
N THR A 497 -3.74 -15.33 1.18
CA THR A 497 -3.95 -16.55 0.38
C THR A 497 -3.16 -16.51 -0.91
N VAL A 498 -3.13 -15.35 -1.55
CA VAL A 498 -2.19 -15.08 -2.64
C VAL A 498 -1.00 -14.36 -2.04
N PRO A 499 0.23 -14.94 -2.08
CA PRO A 499 1.41 -14.28 -1.55
C PRO A 499 1.62 -12.91 -2.19
N MET A 500 2.14 -11.94 -1.43
CA MET A 500 2.37 -10.56 -1.87
C MET A 500 3.15 -10.47 -3.20
N SER A 501 4.07 -11.41 -3.45
CA SER A 501 4.80 -11.46 -4.73
C SER A 501 3.90 -11.61 -5.97
N GLN A 502 2.70 -12.18 -5.83
CA GLN A 502 1.72 -12.37 -6.91
C GLN A 502 0.68 -11.23 -6.99
N THR A 503 0.62 -10.37 -5.96
CA THR A 503 -0.18 -9.13 -5.98
C THR A 503 0.54 -8.00 -6.72
N MET A 504 1.77 -8.24 -7.19
CA MET A 504 2.56 -7.26 -7.95
C MET A 504 2.14 -7.19 -9.43
N TRP A 505 2.43 -6.05 -10.07
CA TRP A 505 2.35 -5.85 -11.51
C TRP A 505 3.58 -5.08 -12.02
N ASN A 506 4.39 -5.73 -12.88
CA ASN A 506 5.63 -5.17 -13.41
C ASN A 506 6.56 -4.60 -12.33
N GLY A 507 6.73 -5.32 -11.21
CA GLY A 507 7.61 -4.89 -10.10
C GLY A 507 7.09 -3.68 -9.33
N ARG A 508 5.78 -3.41 -9.37
CA ARG A 508 5.07 -2.41 -8.56
C ARG A 508 3.91 -3.07 -7.82
N ILE A 509 3.54 -2.56 -6.64
CA ILE A 509 2.36 -3.03 -5.92
C ILE A 509 1.13 -2.62 -6.72
N ASP A 510 0.22 -3.57 -6.98
CA ASP A 510 -1.08 -3.31 -7.60
C ASP A 510 -2.12 -3.06 -6.50
N ILE A 511 -2.58 -1.82 -6.37
CA ILE A 511 -3.51 -1.42 -5.30
C ILE A 511 -4.81 -2.20 -5.38
N PHE A 512 -5.31 -2.50 -6.59
CA PHE A 512 -6.56 -3.23 -6.75
C PHE A 512 -6.45 -4.68 -6.28
N LYS A 513 -5.32 -5.35 -6.55
CA LYS A 513 -5.09 -6.70 -6.02
C LYS A 513 -4.92 -6.70 -4.50
N CYS A 514 -4.24 -5.71 -3.94
CA CYS A 514 -4.13 -5.56 -2.48
C CYS A 514 -5.51 -5.41 -1.82
N GLU A 515 -6.39 -4.58 -2.40
CA GLU A 515 -7.77 -4.43 -1.92
C GLU A 515 -8.53 -5.77 -1.93
N GLN A 516 -8.40 -6.56 -2.99
CA GLN A 516 -9.05 -7.88 -3.09
C GLN A 516 -8.54 -8.86 -2.02
N GLU A 517 -7.23 -8.89 -1.77
CA GLU A 517 -6.66 -9.77 -0.75
C GLU A 517 -7.07 -9.34 0.66
N LEU A 518 -7.09 -8.04 0.97
CA LEU A 518 -7.57 -7.54 2.26
C LEU A 518 -9.06 -7.82 2.47
N PHE A 519 -9.89 -7.65 1.44
CA PHE A 519 -11.32 -7.91 1.52
C PHE A 519 -11.64 -9.39 1.75
N SER A 520 -10.82 -10.29 1.18
CA SER A 520 -11.03 -11.74 1.27
C SER A 520 -10.39 -12.41 2.50
N ILE A 521 -9.62 -11.65 3.31
CA ILE A 521 -8.78 -12.21 4.37
C ILE A 521 -9.55 -13.02 5.42
N LYS A 522 -10.82 -12.69 5.68
CA LYS A 522 -11.69 -13.38 6.64
C LYS A 522 -11.74 -14.89 6.41
N GLY A 523 -11.75 -15.33 5.15
CA GLY A 523 -11.76 -16.76 4.80
C GLY A 523 -10.47 -17.49 5.21
N ASN A 524 -9.37 -16.75 5.32
CA ASN A 524 -8.02 -17.28 5.50
C ASN A 524 -7.58 -17.33 6.95
N LEU A 525 -8.20 -16.54 7.83
CA LEU A 525 -7.86 -16.48 9.26
C LEU A 525 -7.93 -17.84 9.97
N LYS A 526 -8.73 -18.78 9.45
CA LYS A 526 -8.89 -20.14 9.98
C LYS A 526 -7.61 -20.98 9.94
N LYS A 527 -6.60 -20.59 9.15
CA LYS A 527 -5.30 -21.28 9.09
C LYS A 527 -4.38 -20.94 10.28
N PHE A 528 -4.76 -19.94 11.08
CA PHE A 528 -3.98 -19.46 12.21
C PHE A 528 -4.62 -19.85 13.54
N ASP A 529 -3.77 -20.22 14.49
CA ASP A 529 -4.19 -20.69 15.80
C ASP A 529 -4.81 -19.55 16.60
N LEU A 530 -6.07 -19.73 16.99
CA LEU A 530 -6.78 -18.82 17.88
C LEU A 530 -6.16 -18.89 19.27
N ILE A 531 -5.86 -17.73 19.85
CA ILE A 531 -5.56 -17.63 21.27
C ILE A 531 -6.90 -17.67 21.99
N SER A 532 -7.24 -18.85 22.52
CA SER A 532 -8.37 -18.99 23.42
C SER A 532 -7.97 -18.46 24.80
N ASP A 533 -8.66 -17.43 25.28
CA ASP A 533 -8.85 -17.22 26.72
C ASP A 533 -9.95 -18.17 27.22
#